data_AF-A0A5T0SBE8-F1
#
_entry.id   AF-A0A5T0SBE8-F1
#
_cell.length_a   1.000
_cell.length_b   1.000
_cell.length_c   1.000
_cell.angle_alpha   90.00
_cell.angle_beta   90.00
_cell.angle_gamma   90.00
#
_symmetry.space_group_name_H-M   'P 1'
#
loop_
_entity.id
_entity.type
_entity.pdbx_description
1 polymer ?
#
loop_
_entity_poly.entity_id
_entity_poly.type
_entity_poly.pdbx_seq_one_letter_code
_entity_poly.pdbx_strand_id
1 'polypeptide(L)' 'THNLELLQKLSEILYREKNEKVSVFNIYENKNKQIKSVKLTQEELISNIENNNEIRD' A
#
# COMPACT_ATOMS: atom_id res chain seq x y z
N THR A 1 13.58 -5.16 -3.49
CA THR A 1 13.06 -5.50 -4.84
C THR A 1 11.60 -5.93 -4.83
N HIS A 2 11.14 -6.83 -3.94
CA HIS A 2 9.71 -7.23 -3.87
C HIS A 2 8.71 -6.09 -3.59
N ASN A 3 9.12 -5.04 -2.86
CA ASN A 3 8.24 -3.90 -2.58
C ASN A 3 8.03 -3.01 -3.84
N LEU A 4 9.03 -2.91 -4.72
CA LEU A 4 8.96 -2.00 -5.87
C LEU A 4 7.91 -2.43 -6.91
N GLU A 5 7.87 -3.73 -7.24
CA GLU A 5 6.90 -4.27 -8.20
C GLU A 5 5.46 -4.14 -7.66
N LEU A 6 5.27 -4.36 -6.35
CA LEU A 6 3.99 -4.16 -5.69
C LEU A 6 3.55 -2.68 -5.76
N LEU A 7 4.46 -1.74 -5.42
CA LEU A 7 4.19 -0.31 -5.46
C LEU A 7 3.84 0.17 -6.88
N GLN A 8 4.53 -0.35 -7.91
CA GLN A 8 4.23 -0.04 -9.31
C GLN A 8 2.82 -0.50 -9.71
N LYS A 9 2.43 -1.73 -9.37
CA LYS A 9 1.06 -2.22 -9.65
C LYS A 9 -0.01 -1.42 -8.92
N LEU A 10 0.25 -1.03 -7.67
CA LEU A 10 -0.67 -0.18 -6.91
C LEU A 10 -0.79 1.21 -7.56
N SER A 11 0.30 1.79 -8.04
CA SER A 11 0.30 3.06 -8.78
C SER A 11 -0.52 2.97 -10.07
N GLU A 12 -0.42 1.87 -10.82
CA GLU A 12 -1.21 1.66 -12.04
C GLU A 12 -2.71 1.58 -11.76
N ILE A 13 -3.11 0.89 -10.69
CA ILE A 13 -4.51 0.79 -10.26
C ILE A 13 -5.03 2.19 -9.91
N LEU A 14 -4.28 2.95 -9.10
CA LEU A 14 -4.67 4.31 -8.71
C LEU A 14 -4.79 5.27 -9.91
N TYR A 15 -3.92 5.13 -10.90
CA TYR A 15 -3.97 5.95 -12.11
C TYR A 15 -5.24 5.65 -12.94
N ARG A 16 -5.62 4.37 -13.05
CA ARG A 16 -6.81 3.94 -13.79
C ARG A 16 -8.11 4.32 -13.07
N GLU A 17 -8.12 4.19 -11.76
CA GLU A 17 -9.29 4.43 -10.89
C GLU A 17 -9.29 5.84 -10.28
N LYS A 18 -8.70 6.84 -10.96
CA LYS A 18 -8.47 8.19 -10.41
C LYS A 18 -9.73 8.88 -9.86
N ASN A 19 -10.90 8.52 -10.36
CA ASN A 19 -12.19 9.08 -9.94
C ASN A 19 -12.89 8.26 -8.84
N GLU A 20 -12.40 7.06 -8.53
CA GLU A 20 -12.92 6.20 -7.47
C GLU A 20 -12.07 6.32 -6.21
N LYS A 21 -12.72 6.27 -5.04
CA LYS A 21 -12.02 6.29 -3.76
C LYS A 21 -11.46 4.90 -3.48
N VAL A 22 -10.15 4.72 -3.66
CA VAL A 22 -9.48 3.46 -3.36
C VAL A 22 -9.06 3.43 -1.89
N SER A 23 -9.24 2.29 -1.22
CA SER A 23 -8.67 2.02 0.12
C SER A 23 -7.89 0.73 0.06
N VAL A 24 -6.66 0.74 0.58
CA VAL A 24 -5.79 -0.44 0.61
C VAL A 24 -5.68 -0.95 2.03
N PHE A 25 -5.96 -2.24 2.19
CA PHE A 25 -5.74 -2.97 3.43
C PHE A 25 -4.53 -3.87 3.25
N ASN A 26 -3.42 -3.54 3.90
CA ASN A 26 -2.30 -4.46 3.94
C ASN A 26 -2.38 -5.32 5.20
N ILE A 27 -2.54 -6.63 4.99
CA ILE A 27 -2.62 -7.64 6.05
C ILE A 27 -1.31 -8.40 6.05
N TYR A 28 -0.63 -8.42 7.19
CA TYR A 28 0.69 -9.03 7.31
C TYR A 28 0.89 -9.68 8.67
N GLU A 29 1.76 -10.66 8.72
CA GLU A 29 2.21 -11.26 9.97
C GLU A 29 3.42 -10.48 10.50
N ASN A 30 3.34 -10.00 11.75
CA ASN A 30 4.45 -9.28 12.39
C ASN A 30 5.52 -10.24 12.94
N LYS A 31 6.63 -9.69 13.45
CA LYS A 31 7.73 -10.49 14.03
C LYS A 31 7.31 -11.40 15.20
N ASN A 32 6.18 -11.11 15.84
CA ASN A 32 5.62 -11.90 16.95
C ASN A 32 4.59 -12.94 16.48
N LYS A 33 4.49 -13.22 15.17
CA LYS A 33 3.50 -14.12 14.57
C LYS A 33 2.05 -13.71 14.81
N GLN A 34 1.81 -12.40 14.95
CA GLN A 34 0.48 -11.84 15.07
C GLN A 34 0.05 -11.25 13.73
N ILE A 35 -1.17 -11.57 13.32
CA ILE A 35 -1.78 -10.95 12.14
C ILE A 35 -2.12 -9.50 12.50
N LYS A 36 -1.57 -8.57 11.73
CA LYS A 36 -1.89 -7.15 11.78
C LYS A 36 -2.51 -6.72 10.45
N SER A 37 -3.29 -5.64 10.50
CA SER A 37 -3.76 -4.94 9.31
C SER A 37 -3.50 -3.44 9.45
N VAL A 38 -3.06 -2.82 8.35
CA VAL A 38 -3.02 -1.37 8.23
C VAL A 38 -3.94 -0.96 7.09
N LYS A 39 -4.76 0.05 7.34
CA LYS A 39 -5.60 0.69 6.33
C LYS A 39 -4.89 1.94 5.86
N LEU A 40 -4.69 2.06 4.56
CA LEU A 40 -4.23 3.29 3.92
C LEU A 40 -5.36 3.86 3.07
N THR A 41 -5.63 5.14 3.28
CA THR A 41 -6.33 5.96 2.30
C THR A 41 -5.50 6.07 1.02
N GLN A 42 -6.15 6.46 -0.07
CA GLN A 42 -5.49 6.69 -1.35
C GLN A 42 -4.36 7.72 -1.24
N GLU A 43 -4.53 8.80 -0.47
CA GLU A 43 -3.49 9.82 -0.25
C GLU A 43 -2.29 9.25 0.50
N GLU A 44 -2.52 8.49 1.57
CA GLU A 44 -1.46 7.83 2.31
C GLU A 44 -0.73 6.80 1.44
N LEU A 45 -1.44 6.07 0.59
CA LEU A 45 -0.83 5.11 -0.32
C LEU A 45 0.06 5.77 -1.37
N ILE A 46 -0.42 6.86 -1.99
CA ILE A 46 0.36 7.65 -2.96
C ILE A 46 1.65 8.13 -2.30
N SER A 47 1.54 8.72 -1.11
CA SER A 47 2.70 9.19 -0.35
C SER A 47 3.70 8.07 -0.05
N ASN A 48 3.23 6.88 0.31
CA ASN A 48 4.11 5.73 0.55
C ASN A 48 4.81 5.24 -0.73
N ILE A 49 4.11 5.24 -1.87
CA ILE A 49 4.69 4.89 -3.19
C ILE A 49 5.78 5.89 -3.57
N GLU A 50 5.48 7.20 -3.50
CA GLU A 50 6.42 8.25 -3.90
C GLU A 50 7.68 8.28 -3.04
N ASN A 51 7.54 8.00 -1.73
CA ASN A 51 8.65 7.98 -0.78
C ASN A 51 9.35 6.61 -0.67
N ASN A 52 8.91 5.59 -1.40
CA ASN A 52 9.39 4.20 -1.29
C ASN A 52 9.33 3.63 0.14
N ASN A 53 8.33 4.05 0.91
CA ASN A 53 8.14 3.56 2.27
C ASN A 53 7.69 2.09 2.25
N GLU A 54 8.04 1.34 3.29
CA GLU A 54 7.42 0.05 3.52
C GLU A 54 5.95 0.25 3.91
N ILE A 55 5.07 -0.55 3.33
CA ILE A 55 3.65 -0.59 3.71
C ILE A 55 3.52 -1.44 5.00
N ARG A 56 4.39 -1.24 5.99
CA ARG A 56 4.52 -2.11 7.18
C ARG A 56 4.85 -1.26 8.40
N ASP A 57 3.81 -0.80 9.09
CA ASP A 57 3.85 0.07 10.30
C ASP A 57 4.67 1.37 10.15
#